data_AF-A0A2V5TVD3-F1
#
_entry.id   AF-A0A2V5TVD3-F1
#
_cell.length_a   1.000
_cell.length_b   1.000
_cell.length_c   1.000
_cell.angle_alpha   90.00
_cell.angle_beta   90.00
_cell.angle_gamma   90.00
#
_symmetry.space_group_name_H-M   'P 1'
#
loop_
_entity.id
_entity.type
_entity.pdbx_description
1 polymer ?
#
loop_
_entity_poly.entity_id
_entity_poly.type
_entity_poly.pdbx_seq_one_letter_code
_entity_poly.pdbx_strand_id
1 'polypeptide(L)' 'MATSKSVAAWQRDFWDRQLRRGESYAEKWKYVENNPVRHGHVQRAEDWLYQGELNVLHWHD' A
#
# COMPACT_ATOMS: atom_id res chain seq x y z
N MET A 1 17.16 30.96 -20.43
CA MET A 1 16.78 30.40 -19.11
C MET A 1 15.85 29.22 -19.37
N ALA A 2 16.20 28.02 -18.92
CA ALA A 2 15.35 26.84 -19.09
C ALA A 2 14.33 26.80 -17.94
N THR A 3 13.04 26.90 -18.27
CA THR A 3 11.94 26.78 -17.32
C THR A 3 11.80 25.32 -16.92
N SER A 4 12.04 25.01 -15.64
CA SER A 4 11.76 23.69 -15.09
C SER A 4 10.25 23.44 -15.15
N LYS A 5 9.83 22.39 -15.86
CA LYS A 5 8.44 21.94 -15.91
C LYS A 5 8.11 21.33 -14.55
N SER A 6 7.27 22.00 -13.75
CA SER A 6 6.74 21.41 -12.52
C SER A 6 5.84 20.22 -12.88
N VAL A 7 6.37 19.02 -12.74
CA VAL A 7 5.56 17.80 -12.78
C VAL A 7 4.75 17.76 -11.49
N ALA A 8 3.43 17.65 -11.61
CA ALA A 8 2.58 17.43 -10.44
C ALA A 8 3.05 16.15 -9.73
N ALA A 9 3.32 16.23 -8.42
CA ALA A 9 3.81 15.11 -7.64
C ALA A 9 2.81 13.94 -7.57
N TRP A 10 1.53 14.22 -7.84
CA TRP A 10 0.45 13.24 -7.80
C TRP A 10 0.01 12.82 -9.20
N GLN A 11 -0.15 11.50 -9.37
CA GLN A 11 -0.85 10.95 -10.51
C GLN A 11 -2.34 11.31 -10.42
N ARG A 12 -2.96 11.66 -11.55
CA ARG A 12 -4.42 11.84 -11.62
C ARG A 12 -5.10 10.48 -11.51
N ASP A 13 -6.22 10.46 -10.78
CA ASP A 13 -6.99 9.26 -10.42
C ASP A 13 -6.25 8.30 -9.48
N PHE A 14 -6.98 7.35 -8.92
CA PHE A 14 -6.47 6.36 -7.97
C PHE A 14 -7.18 5.03 -8.14
N TRP A 15 -6.63 4.00 -7.51
CA TRP A 15 -7.23 2.68 -7.44
C TRP A 15 -7.85 2.45 -6.07
N ASP A 16 -9.17 2.36 -5.99
CA ASP A 16 -9.92 2.03 -4.78
C ASP A 16 -10.58 0.65 -4.86
N ARG A 17 -10.61 -0.04 -3.72
CA ARG A 17 -11.28 -1.35 -3.61
C ARG A 17 -12.00 -1.41 -2.27
N GLN A 18 -13.34 -1.51 -2.31
CA GLN A 18 -14.13 -1.72 -1.10
C GLN A 18 -13.85 -3.09 -0.47
N LEU A 19 -13.76 -3.10 0.86
CA LEU A 19 -13.71 -4.29 1.71
C LEU A 19 -15.13 -4.56 2.20
N ARG A 20 -15.72 -5.70 1.84
CA ARG A 20 -17.14 -5.99 2.12
C ARG A 20 -17.38 -7.17 3.06
N ARG A 21 -16.35 -7.96 3.40
CA ARG A 21 -16.42 -9.16 4.25
C ARG A 21 -15.11 -9.35 5.03
N GLY A 22 -15.17 -9.98 6.21
CA GLY A 22 -14.02 -10.15 7.12
C GLY A 22 -12.88 -10.99 6.53
N GLU A 23 -13.20 -12.07 5.82
CA GLU A 23 -12.24 -12.88 5.06
C GLU A 23 -11.40 -12.04 4.07
N SER A 24 -11.88 -10.88 3.64
CA SER A 24 -11.19 -10.02 2.68
C SER A 24 -10.10 -9.12 3.29
N TYR A 25 -10.06 -8.90 4.61
CA TYR A 25 -9.08 -7.95 5.18
C TYR A 25 -7.69 -8.58 5.29
N ALA A 26 -7.57 -9.72 5.96
CA ALA A 26 -6.29 -10.38 6.19
C ALA A 26 -5.57 -10.75 4.88
N GLU A 27 -6.32 -11.19 3.86
CA GLU A 27 -5.75 -11.48 2.53
C GLU A 27 -5.17 -10.24 1.85
N LYS A 28 -5.88 -9.11 1.92
CA LYS A 28 -5.41 -7.85 1.34
C LYS A 28 -4.28 -7.23 2.16
N TRP A 29 -4.29 -7.41 3.47
CA TRP A 29 -3.17 -7.03 4.31
C TRP A 29 -1.89 -7.74 3.87
N LYS A 30 -1.93 -9.06 3.68
CA LYS A 30 -0.80 -9.83 3.15
C LYS A 30 -0.32 -9.33 1.79
N TYR A 31 -1.23 -8.88 0.92
CA TYR A 31 -0.84 -8.28 -0.36
C TYR A 31 -0.02 -7.00 -0.16
N VAL A 32 -0.49 -6.08 0.70
CA VAL A 32 0.21 -4.82 0.99
C VAL A 32 1.56 -5.07 1.65
N GLU A 33 1.59 -5.94 2.66
CA GLU A 33 2.79 -6.35 3.39
C GLU A 33 3.87 -6.93 2.46
N ASN A 34 3.48 -7.77 1.48
CA ASN A 34 4.44 -8.41 0.57
C ASN A 34 4.76 -7.58 -0.68
N ASN A 35 4.13 -6.43 -0.88
CA ASN A 35 4.36 -5.58 -2.04
C ASN A 35 5.82 -5.11 -2.20
N PRO A 36 6.53 -4.71 -1.12
CA PRO A 36 7.95 -4.38 -1.20
C PRO A 36 8.83 -5.53 -1.71
N VAL A 37 8.52 -6.77 -1.32
CA VAL A 37 9.23 -7.96 -1.80
C VAL A 37 8.92 -8.21 -3.28
N ARG A 38 7.64 -8.14 -3.66
CA ARG A 38 7.20 -8.29 -5.06
C ARG A 38 7.87 -7.30 -6.01
N HIS A 39 8.12 -6.07 -5.55
CA HIS A 39 8.80 -5.03 -6.31
C HIS A 39 10.32 -5.00 -6.14
N GLY A 40 10.90 -5.95 -5.39
CA GLY A 40 12.35 -6.09 -5.23
C GLY A 40 12.99 -5.04 -4.34
N HIS A 41 12.23 -4.36 -3.49
CA HIS A 41 12.76 -3.36 -2.57
C HIS A 41 13.48 -3.99 -1.37
N VAL A 42 13.01 -5.15 -0.90
CA VAL A 42 13.57 -5.91 0.23
C VAL A 42 13.43 -7.41 0.00
N GLN A 43 14.23 -8.22 0.70
CA GLN A 43 14.15 -9.69 0.61
C GLN A 43 13.07 -10.29 1.51
N ARG A 44 12.83 -9.69 2.68
CA ARG A 44 11.76 -10.06 3.60
C ARG A 44 10.86 -8.86 3.83
N ALA A 45 9.54 -9.08 3.97
CA ALA A 45 8.58 -7.99 4.18
C ALA A 45 8.89 -7.17 5.44
N GLU A 46 9.29 -7.82 6.52
CA GLU A 46 9.72 -7.23 7.80
C GLU A 46 10.92 -6.27 7.69
N ASP A 47 11.75 -6.38 6.64
CA ASP A 47 12.89 -5.47 6.42
C ASP A 47 12.44 -4.10 5.89
N TRP A 48 11.16 -3.95 5.49
CA TRP A 48 10.65 -2.69 4.94
C TRP A 48 10.40 -1.66 6.05
N LEU A 49 11.17 -0.57 6.06
CA LEU A 49 11.09 0.48 7.09
C LEU A 49 9.82 1.33 7.02
N TYR A 50 9.09 1.29 5.88
CA TYR A 50 7.93 2.13 5.62
C TYR A 50 6.61 1.32 5.65
N GLN A 51 6.54 0.32 6.52
CA GLN A 51 5.34 -0.50 6.72
C GLN A 51 4.64 -0.17 8.05
N GLY A 52 3.43 -0.70 8.21
CA GLY A 52 2.65 -0.58 9.44
C GLY A 52 1.18 -0.28 9.16
N GLU A 53 0.39 -0.20 10.22
CA GLU A 53 -1.02 0.17 10.16
C GLU A 53 -1.25 1.43 10.99
N LEU A 54 -2.13 2.31 10.51
CA LEU A 54 -2.54 3.49 11.28
C LEU A 54 -3.61 3.16 12.32
N ASN A 55 -4.50 2.21 12.00
CA ASN A 55 -5.58 1.77 12.87
C ASN A 55 -5.73 0.26 12.73
N VAL A 56 -5.90 -0.44 13.85
CA VAL A 56 -6.29 -1.85 13.86
C VAL A 56 -7.77 -1.92 13.51
N LEU A 57 -8.10 -2.51 12.37
CA LEU A 57 -9.49 -2.75 11.97
C LEU A 57 -9.95 -4.09 12.56
N HIS A 58 -10.61 -4.03 13.71
CA HIS A 58 -11.25 -5.20 14.31
C HIS A 58 -12.51 -5.54 13.52
N TRP A 59 -12.45 -6.62 12.74
CA TRP A 59 -13.63 -7.16 12.09
C TRP A 59 -14.43 -7.98 13.10
N HIS A 60 -15.71 -7.66 13.25
CA HIS A 60 -16.67 -8.53 13.92
C HIS A 60 -17.34 -9.34 12.81
N ASP A 61 -17.20 -10.66 12.88
CA ASP A 61 -17.98 -11.56 12.02
C ASP A 61 -19.49 -11.44 12.30
#